data_AF-A0A7V1BI56-F1
#
_entry.id   AF-A0A7V1BI56-F1
#
_cell.length_a   1.000
_cell.length_b   1.000
_cell.length_c   1.000
_cell.angle_alpha   90.00
_cell.angle_beta   90.00
_cell.angle_gamma   90.00
#
_symmetry.space_group_name_H-M   'P 1'
#
loop_
_entity.id
_entity.type
_entity.pdbx_description
1 polymer ?
#
loop_
_entity_poly.entity_id
_entity_poly.type
_entity_poly.pdbx_seq_one_letter_code
_entity_poly.pdbx_strand_id
1 'polypeptide(L)'
;MSARKITKVEISKLFWKDLAKARNNPDYWTIRKQIGEMVSKAAAGEPGGDNPFSGKRFAGIRHMHVAAKLIVFTTYPDDDTMRICALKKHDFYGFKRERKGMAEKAAQKIWNASNSPAVRSPGWGSIKWSDPGEIPGHPELPECSSETLNALYQEVLDEIDSLEKLDAQISGMSNRTGQRVAESWIESLIEAQEAVEMQILKQARRKPDALPVAEFERWAISPN
;
A
#
# COMPACT_ATOMS: atom_id res chain seq x y z
N MET A 1 -6.26 25.13 19.61
CA MET A 1 -7.12 24.26 18.79
C MET A 1 -6.68 22.83 19.05
N SER A 2 -7.57 21.95 19.50
CA SER A 2 -7.23 20.52 19.64
C SER A 2 -6.83 20.00 18.27
N ALA A 3 -5.70 19.31 18.17
CA ALA A 3 -5.29 18.72 16.91
C ALA A 3 -6.26 17.61 16.53
N ARG A 4 -6.65 17.57 15.25
CA ARG A 4 -7.64 16.63 14.72
C ARG A 4 -7.08 15.20 14.80
N LYS A 5 -7.85 14.27 15.37
CA LYS A 5 -7.45 12.88 15.56
C LYS A 5 -8.30 11.97 14.68
N ILE A 6 -7.69 11.29 13.71
CA ILE A 6 -8.40 10.39 12.81
C ILE A 6 -8.55 8.99 13.42
N THR A 7 -9.63 8.31 13.06
CA THR A 7 -9.89 6.90 13.39
C THR A 7 -10.10 6.05 12.13
N LYS A 8 -10.37 6.69 10.99
CA LYS A 8 -10.62 6.04 9.71
C LYS A 8 -9.81 6.67 8.60
N VAL A 9 -9.47 5.84 7.61
CA VAL A 9 -8.84 6.28 6.38
C VAL A 9 -9.62 5.76 5.19
N GLU A 10 -9.91 6.63 4.26
CA GLU A 10 -10.51 6.29 2.97
C GLU A 10 -9.50 6.53 1.87
N ILE A 11 -9.48 5.66 0.86
CA ILE A 11 -8.54 5.77 -0.25
C ILE A 11 -9.32 5.91 -1.55
N SER A 12 -8.97 6.90 -2.35
CA SER A 12 -9.60 7.09 -3.65
C SER A 12 -9.05 6.12 -4.71
N LYS A 13 -9.86 5.82 -5.74
CA LYS A 13 -9.40 5.10 -6.93
C LYS A 13 -8.23 5.80 -7.65
N LEU A 14 -8.20 7.13 -7.61
CA LEU A 14 -7.13 7.91 -8.25
C LEU A 14 -5.79 7.67 -7.54
N PHE A 15 -5.79 7.65 -6.21
CA PHE A 15 -4.59 7.33 -5.45
C PHE A 15 -4.07 5.94 -5.77
N TRP A 16 -4.93 4.91 -5.79
CA TRP A 16 -4.50 3.55 -6.14
C TRP A 16 -3.88 3.47 -7.54
N LYS A 17 -4.48 4.14 -8.52
CA LYS A 17 -3.95 4.22 -9.88
C LYS A 17 -2.57 4.90 -9.92
N ASP A 18 -2.35 5.89 -9.07
CA ASP A 18 -1.07 6.59 -9.00
C ASP A 18 -0.01 5.75 -8.27
N LEU A 19 -0.38 5.09 -7.17
CA LEU A 19 0.50 4.18 -6.42
C LEU A 19 0.92 2.98 -7.28
N ALA A 20 0.02 2.45 -8.11
CA ALA A 20 0.33 1.37 -9.06
C ALA A 20 1.48 1.74 -10.01
N LYS A 21 1.59 3.00 -10.42
CA LYS A 21 2.71 3.48 -11.25
C LYS A 21 4.01 3.60 -10.47
N ALA A 22 3.93 3.79 -9.16
CA ALA A 22 5.07 3.84 -8.27
C ALA A 22 5.60 2.45 -7.89
N ARG A 23 4.85 1.36 -8.10
CA ARG A 23 5.28 -0.03 -7.77
C ARG A 23 6.63 -0.43 -8.38
N ASN A 24 6.95 0.10 -9.57
CA ASN A 24 8.22 -0.18 -10.26
C ASN A 24 9.35 0.80 -9.86
N ASN A 25 9.10 1.72 -8.94
CA ASN A 25 10.11 2.68 -8.48
C ASN A 25 10.92 2.06 -7.32
N PRO A 26 12.25 2.24 -7.26
CA PRO A 26 13.06 1.78 -6.13
C PRO A 26 12.59 2.31 -4.77
N ASP A 27 12.01 3.52 -4.74
CA ASP A 27 11.48 4.14 -3.52
C ASP A 27 10.08 3.65 -3.14
N TYR A 28 9.49 2.67 -3.85
CA TYR A 28 8.10 2.26 -3.65
C TYR A 28 7.76 1.96 -2.19
N TRP A 29 8.57 1.14 -1.53
CA TRP A 29 8.37 0.77 -0.13
C TRP A 29 8.58 1.95 0.81
N THR A 30 9.55 2.82 0.51
CA THR A 30 9.78 4.08 1.25
C THR A 30 8.56 5.00 1.15
N ILE A 31 7.95 5.12 -0.03
CA ILE A 31 6.73 5.92 -0.25
C ILE A 31 5.59 5.37 0.62
N ARG A 32 5.36 4.05 0.61
CA ARG A 32 4.32 3.42 1.43
C ARG A 32 4.56 3.62 2.92
N LYS A 33 5.80 3.44 3.37
CA LYS A 33 6.20 3.67 4.77
C LYS A 33 5.90 5.09 5.23
N GLN A 34 6.29 6.09 4.43
CA GLN A 34 6.03 7.48 4.77
C GLN A 34 4.51 7.79 4.83
N ILE A 35 3.71 7.19 3.95
CA ILE A 35 2.25 7.32 4.00
C ILE A 35 1.69 6.66 5.26
N GLY A 36 2.17 5.47 5.64
CA GLY A 36 1.79 4.81 6.88
C GLY A 36 2.12 5.65 8.11
N GLU A 37 3.33 6.20 8.18
CA GLU A 37 3.76 7.10 9.26
C GLU A 37 2.91 8.37 9.36
N MET A 38 2.54 8.95 8.21
CA MET A 38 1.63 10.10 8.16
C MET A 38 0.27 9.79 8.77
N VAL A 39 -0.31 8.63 8.40
CA VAL A 39 -1.60 8.16 8.92
C VAL A 39 -1.51 7.90 10.43
N SER A 40 -0.46 7.23 10.90
CA SER A 40 -0.26 6.94 12.33
C SER A 40 -0.10 8.22 13.15
N LYS A 41 0.65 9.21 12.66
CA LYS A 41 0.78 10.51 13.33
C LYS A 41 -0.54 11.27 13.37
N ALA A 42 -1.29 11.31 12.27
CA ALA A 42 -2.62 11.93 12.24
C ALA A 42 -3.58 11.25 13.23
N ALA A 43 -3.47 9.93 13.40
CA ALA A 43 -4.24 9.18 14.38
C ALA A 43 -3.80 9.43 15.83
N ALA A 44 -2.57 9.89 16.07
CA ALA A 44 -2.11 10.36 17.37
C ALA A 44 -2.53 11.82 17.66
N GLY A 45 -3.15 12.51 16.70
CA GLY A 45 -3.44 13.94 16.80
C GLY A 45 -2.23 14.81 16.48
N GLU A 46 -1.23 14.29 15.77
CA GLU A 46 -0.09 15.08 15.30
C GLU A 46 -0.20 15.28 13.78
N PRO A 47 -0.04 16.50 13.26
CA PRO A 47 -0.25 16.76 11.83
C PRO A 47 0.78 16.13 10.89
N GLY A 48 1.68 15.24 11.34
CA GLY A 48 2.35 14.23 10.51
C GLY A 48 3.15 14.66 9.27
N GLY A 49 3.35 15.95 9.01
CA GLY A 49 3.80 16.47 7.72
C GLY A 49 2.68 16.72 6.70
N ASP A 50 1.44 16.37 7.03
CA ASP A 50 0.22 16.66 6.30
C ASP A 50 -0.18 18.13 6.49
N ASN A 51 0.29 19.00 5.61
CA ASN A 51 0.16 20.45 5.73
C ASN A 51 -0.96 20.99 4.83
N PRO A 52 -1.69 22.04 5.26
CA PRO A 52 -2.67 22.70 4.39
C PRO A 52 -1.97 23.25 3.15
N PHE A 53 -2.57 23.01 1.99
CA PHE A 53 -2.05 23.54 0.74
C PHE A 53 -2.37 25.04 0.64
N SER A 54 -1.39 25.84 0.19
CA SER A 54 -1.57 27.29 0.12
C SER A 54 -2.44 27.71 -1.07
N GLY A 55 -3.36 28.66 -0.85
CA GLY A 55 -4.13 29.34 -1.90
C GLY A 55 -5.60 28.93 -1.97
N LYS A 56 -6.47 29.88 -2.35
CA LYS A 56 -7.93 29.73 -2.30
C LYS A 56 -8.47 28.50 -3.04
N ARG A 57 -7.82 28.08 -4.14
CA ARG A 57 -8.26 26.95 -4.98
C ARG A 57 -8.04 25.58 -4.34
N PHE A 58 -7.09 25.49 -3.42
CA PHE A 58 -6.78 24.27 -2.69
C PHE A 58 -7.26 24.33 -1.23
N ALA A 59 -8.17 25.25 -0.91
CA ALA A 59 -8.79 25.30 0.42
C ALA A 59 -9.35 23.91 0.77
N GLY A 60 -9.10 23.41 1.98
CA GLY A 60 -9.55 22.07 2.41
C GLY A 60 -8.69 20.89 1.91
N ILE A 61 -7.77 21.11 0.96
CA ILE A 61 -6.79 20.11 0.52
C ILE A 61 -5.53 20.27 1.36
N ARG A 62 -4.98 19.13 1.81
CA ARG A 62 -3.69 19.06 2.47
C ARG A 62 -2.73 18.17 1.67
N HIS A 63 -1.45 18.26 2.02
CA HIS A 63 -0.40 17.57 1.30
C HIS A 63 0.78 17.22 2.18
N MET A 64 1.47 16.15 1.80
CA MET A 64 2.76 15.75 2.37
C MET A 64 3.71 15.32 1.26
N HIS A 65 4.97 15.75 1.34
CA HIS A 65 6.02 15.27 0.47
C HIS A 65 6.49 13.87 0.90
N VAL A 66 6.67 12.99 -0.08
CA VAL A 66 7.24 11.65 0.10
C VAL A 66 8.41 11.44 -0.88
N ALA A 67 9.07 10.29 -0.78
CA ALA A 67 10.17 9.89 -1.65
C ALA A 67 9.81 9.94 -3.16
N ALA A 68 10.81 9.82 -4.03
CA ALA A 68 10.69 10.03 -5.48
C ALA A 68 10.11 11.41 -5.90
N LYS A 69 10.25 12.45 -5.05
CA LYS A 69 9.70 13.80 -5.27
C LYS A 69 8.18 13.79 -5.50
N LEU A 70 7.49 12.83 -4.89
CA LEU A 70 6.05 12.72 -4.93
C LEU A 70 5.41 13.49 -3.77
N ILE A 71 4.13 13.77 -3.93
CA ILE A 71 3.28 14.51 -3.01
C ILE A 71 1.99 13.71 -2.89
N VAL A 72 1.67 13.36 -1.65
CA VAL A 72 0.40 12.76 -1.26
C VAL A 72 -0.58 13.91 -1.02
N PHE A 73 -1.76 13.84 -1.62
CA PHE A 73 -2.83 14.81 -1.41
C PHE A 73 -3.94 14.16 -0.58
N THR A 74 -4.37 14.86 0.45
CA THR A 74 -5.37 14.39 1.42
C THR A 74 -6.48 15.43 1.58
N THR A 75 -7.64 14.95 2.01
CA THR A 75 -8.76 15.76 2.48
C THR A 75 -9.33 15.13 3.75
N TYR A 76 -10.20 15.86 4.44
CA TYR A 76 -10.83 15.41 5.67
C TYR A 76 -12.34 15.64 5.52
N PRO A 77 -13.08 14.68 4.94
CA PRO A 77 -14.52 14.82 4.74
C PRO A 77 -15.26 14.97 6.09
N ASP A 78 -14.76 14.28 7.12
CA ASP A 78 -15.26 14.33 8.49
C ASP A 78 -14.10 14.61 9.47
N ASP A 79 -14.43 14.92 10.73
CA ASP A 79 -13.42 15.22 11.75
C ASP A 79 -12.55 14.03 12.14
N ASP A 80 -13.06 12.80 12.02
CA ASP A 80 -12.35 11.56 12.38
C ASP A 80 -11.82 10.79 11.16
N THR A 81 -11.98 11.31 9.95
CA THR A 81 -11.71 10.58 8.71
C THR A 81 -10.74 11.33 7.81
N MET A 82 -9.62 10.68 7.48
CA MET A 82 -8.69 11.14 6.44
C MET A 82 -9.02 10.46 5.12
N ARG A 83 -9.10 11.22 4.03
CA ARG A 83 -9.22 10.66 2.68
C ARG A 83 -7.96 10.91 1.87
N ILE A 84 -7.27 9.84 1.48
CA ILE A 84 -6.09 9.87 0.62
C ILE A 84 -6.55 9.93 -0.84
N CYS A 85 -6.31 11.08 -1.48
CA CYS A 85 -6.94 11.42 -2.75
C CYS A 85 -6.06 11.16 -3.97
N ALA A 86 -4.76 11.46 -3.90
CA ALA A 86 -3.85 11.32 -5.04
C ALA A 86 -2.38 11.22 -4.63
N LEU A 87 -1.55 10.69 -5.52
CA LEU A 87 -0.08 10.68 -5.39
C LEU A 87 0.54 11.24 -6.67
N LYS A 88 1.16 12.42 -6.62
CA LYS A 88 1.63 13.12 -7.83
C LYS A 88 3.00 13.74 -7.64
N LYS A 89 3.70 14.00 -8.75
CA LYS A 89 4.89 14.85 -8.75
C LYS A 89 4.52 16.32 -8.56
N HIS A 90 5.50 17.12 -8.15
CA HIS A 90 5.35 18.55 -7.89
C HIS A 90 4.90 19.38 -9.12
N ASP A 91 5.18 18.93 -10.35
CA ASP A 91 4.75 19.60 -11.59
C ASP A 91 3.23 19.50 -11.85
N PHE A 92 2.53 18.62 -11.13
CA PHE A 92 1.10 18.37 -11.28
C PHE A 92 0.22 19.62 -11.16
N TYR A 93 0.51 20.51 -10.22
CA TYR A 93 -0.25 21.73 -10.00
C TYR A 93 0.43 23.00 -10.56
N GLY A 94 1.62 22.85 -11.18
CA GLY A 94 2.40 23.92 -11.77
C GLY A 94 3.12 24.79 -10.73
N PHE A 95 4.44 24.93 -10.86
CA PHE A 95 5.26 25.80 -10.01
C PHE A 95 5.53 27.15 -10.69
N LYS A 96 5.76 28.21 -9.90
CA LYS A 96 6.26 29.53 -10.35
C LYS A 96 5.56 30.13 -11.59
N ARG A 97 4.23 30.33 -11.52
CA ARG A 97 3.45 31.13 -12.49
C ARG A 97 3.38 30.60 -13.93
N GLU A 98 4.05 29.51 -14.30
CA GLU A 98 4.14 29.11 -15.70
C GLU A 98 2.84 28.52 -16.28
N ARG A 99 1.87 28.04 -15.47
CA ARG A 99 0.63 27.44 -16.01
C ARG A 99 -0.57 27.59 -15.07
N LYS A 100 -1.12 28.80 -14.92
CA LYS A 100 -2.26 29.12 -14.02
C LYS A 100 -3.49 28.19 -14.18
N GLY A 101 -3.71 27.61 -15.36
CA GLY A 101 -4.80 26.65 -15.61
C GLY A 101 -4.54 25.22 -15.10
N MET A 102 -3.30 24.86 -14.78
CA MET A 102 -2.97 23.53 -14.24
C MET A 102 -3.35 23.41 -12.75
N ALA A 103 -3.15 24.46 -11.96
CA ALA A 103 -3.51 24.48 -10.55
C ALA A 103 -5.02 24.22 -10.33
N GLU A 104 -5.87 24.82 -11.17
CA GLU A 104 -7.32 24.63 -11.11
C GLU A 104 -7.74 23.22 -11.52
N LYS A 105 -7.18 22.69 -12.63
CA LYS A 105 -7.38 21.30 -13.04
C LYS A 105 -6.88 20.30 -12.00
N ALA A 106 -5.77 20.60 -11.32
CA ALA A 106 -5.20 19.78 -10.27
C ALA A 106 -6.11 19.74 -9.04
N ALA A 107 -6.53 20.90 -8.54
CA ALA A 107 -7.49 21.01 -7.44
C ALA A 107 -8.80 20.29 -7.77
N GLN A 108 -9.35 20.49 -8.97
CA GLN A 108 -10.57 19.81 -9.40
C GLN A 108 -10.41 18.28 -9.43
N LYS A 109 -9.26 17.77 -9.90
CA LYS A 109 -8.97 16.33 -9.87
C LYS A 109 -8.93 15.77 -8.45
N ILE A 110 -8.32 16.51 -7.52
CA ILE A 110 -8.24 16.11 -6.11
C ILE A 110 -9.65 16.13 -5.49
N TRP A 111 -10.45 17.16 -5.75
CA TRP A 111 -11.82 17.23 -5.26
C TRP A 111 -12.71 16.13 -5.83
N ASN A 112 -12.60 15.82 -7.13
CA ASN A 112 -13.31 14.71 -7.73
C ASN A 112 -12.93 13.38 -7.06
N ALA A 113 -11.65 13.17 -6.75
CA ALA A 113 -11.20 11.99 -6.01
C ALA A 113 -11.70 12.00 -4.55
N SER A 114 -11.73 13.17 -3.91
CA SER A 114 -12.26 13.37 -2.57
C SER A 114 -13.77 13.14 -2.48
N ASN A 115 -14.52 13.27 -3.58
CA ASN A 115 -15.97 13.09 -3.61
C ASN A 115 -16.40 11.75 -4.22
N SER A 116 -15.47 11.01 -4.83
CA SER A 116 -15.73 9.67 -5.35
C SER A 116 -15.85 8.63 -4.23
N PRO A 117 -16.54 7.48 -4.47
CA PRO A 117 -16.55 6.38 -3.51
C PRO A 117 -15.13 5.94 -3.14
N ALA A 118 -14.95 5.61 -1.86
CA ALA A 118 -13.71 5.02 -1.38
C ALA A 118 -13.51 3.62 -1.98
N VAL A 119 -12.26 3.23 -2.15
CA VAL A 119 -11.86 1.92 -2.66
C VAL A 119 -10.92 1.30 -1.65
N ARG A 120 -11.35 0.22 -1.00
CA ARG A 120 -10.58 -0.43 0.08
C ARG A 120 -9.25 -1.00 -0.40
N SER A 121 -9.25 -1.63 -1.57
CA SER A 121 -8.12 -2.37 -2.11
C SER A 121 -7.95 -2.09 -3.60
N PRO A 122 -6.71 -1.99 -4.09
CA PRO A 122 -6.42 -1.80 -5.51
C PRO A 122 -6.61 -3.08 -6.33
N GLY A 123 -6.61 -4.26 -5.70
CA GLY A 123 -6.68 -5.55 -6.40
C GLY A 123 -5.41 -5.86 -7.18
N TRP A 124 -4.26 -5.92 -6.52
CA TRP A 124 -2.99 -6.21 -7.18
C TRP A 124 -3.02 -7.56 -7.90
N GLY A 125 -2.49 -7.56 -9.12
CA GLY A 125 -2.48 -8.71 -10.02
C GLY A 125 -1.42 -9.76 -9.72
N SER A 126 -0.38 -9.43 -8.93
CA SER A 126 0.70 -10.34 -8.59
C SER A 126 1.48 -9.89 -7.35
N ILE A 127 2.02 -10.89 -6.64
CA ILE A 127 3.09 -10.80 -5.65
C ILE A 127 4.20 -11.71 -6.14
N LYS A 128 5.43 -11.23 -6.14
CA LYS A 128 6.60 -12.06 -6.44
C LYS A 128 7.20 -12.51 -5.12
N TRP A 129 7.65 -13.75 -5.07
CA TRP A 129 8.34 -14.32 -3.92
C TRP A 129 9.47 -15.24 -4.39
N SER A 130 10.59 -15.18 -3.70
CA SER A 130 11.73 -16.08 -3.88
C SER A 130 11.84 -17.12 -2.78
N ASP A 131 11.40 -16.76 -1.57
CA ASP A 131 11.33 -17.61 -0.39
C ASP A 131 9.87 -17.65 0.09
N PRO A 132 9.29 -18.83 0.38
CA PRO A 132 7.92 -18.91 0.86
C PRO A 132 7.69 -18.13 2.16
N GLY A 133 8.72 -17.95 3.00
CA GLY A 133 8.66 -17.16 4.22
C GLY A 133 8.40 -15.66 4.00
N GLU A 134 8.57 -15.16 2.77
CA GLU A 134 8.23 -13.79 2.41
C GLU A 134 6.71 -13.56 2.33
N ILE A 135 5.93 -14.61 2.03
CA ILE A 135 4.50 -14.52 1.72
C ILE A 135 3.67 -14.05 2.93
N PRO A 136 3.75 -14.67 4.13
CA PRO A 136 2.90 -14.29 5.27
C PRO A 136 3.07 -12.83 5.70
N GLY A 137 4.29 -12.30 5.57
CA GLY A 137 4.64 -10.93 5.91
C GLY A 137 4.48 -9.92 4.77
N HIS A 138 4.12 -10.36 3.55
CA HIS A 138 4.16 -9.48 2.38
C HIS A 138 3.15 -8.32 2.51
N PRO A 139 3.57 -7.04 2.51
CA PRO A 139 2.68 -5.91 2.81
C PRO A 139 1.51 -5.74 1.83
N GLU A 140 1.66 -6.24 0.59
CA GLU A 140 0.63 -6.17 -0.45
C GLU A 140 -0.33 -7.37 -0.46
N LEU A 141 -0.10 -8.44 0.33
CA LEU A 141 -0.94 -9.64 0.33
C LEU A 141 -2.43 -9.33 0.60
N PRO A 142 -2.80 -8.45 1.55
CA PRO A 142 -4.20 -8.07 1.77
C PRO A 142 -4.82 -7.24 0.62
N GLU A 143 -4.00 -6.73 -0.30
CA GLU A 143 -4.37 -5.83 -1.39
C GLU A 143 -4.49 -6.54 -2.75
N CYS A 144 -4.18 -7.84 -2.81
CA CYS A 144 -4.31 -8.66 -4.01
C CYS A 144 -5.76 -8.82 -4.47
N SER A 145 -5.95 -9.09 -5.77
CA SER A 145 -7.25 -9.52 -6.29
C SER A 145 -7.56 -10.97 -5.86
N SER A 146 -8.83 -11.37 -5.88
CA SER A 146 -9.21 -12.76 -5.56
C SER A 146 -8.60 -13.76 -6.55
N GLU A 147 -8.54 -13.40 -7.83
CA GLU A 147 -7.86 -14.19 -8.88
C GLU A 147 -6.38 -14.37 -8.54
N THR A 148 -5.71 -13.31 -8.12
CA THR A 148 -4.29 -13.34 -7.71
C THR A 148 -4.06 -14.18 -6.47
N LEU A 149 -4.91 -14.09 -5.45
CA LEU A 149 -4.79 -14.91 -4.25
C LEU A 149 -4.97 -16.40 -4.57
N ASN A 150 -5.94 -16.75 -5.42
CA ASN A 150 -6.13 -18.13 -5.86
C ASN A 150 -4.93 -18.63 -6.68
N ALA A 151 -4.39 -17.80 -7.59
CA ALA A 151 -3.20 -18.15 -8.36
C ALA A 151 -1.97 -18.35 -7.45
N LEU A 152 -1.76 -17.47 -6.47
CA LEU A 152 -0.69 -17.60 -5.48
C LEU A 152 -0.85 -18.85 -4.62
N TYR A 153 -2.08 -19.19 -4.23
CA TYR A 153 -2.37 -20.42 -3.49
C TYR A 153 -1.99 -21.66 -4.30
N GLN A 154 -2.35 -21.70 -5.60
CA GLN A 154 -1.95 -22.80 -6.48
C GLN A 154 -0.43 -22.85 -6.67
N GLU A 155 0.25 -21.71 -6.84
CA GLU A 155 1.71 -21.67 -6.95
C GLU A 155 2.42 -22.25 -5.71
N VAL A 156 1.89 -21.99 -4.52
CA VAL A 156 2.41 -22.58 -3.26
C VAL A 156 2.18 -24.08 -3.23
N LEU A 157 1.01 -24.58 -3.66
CA LEU A 157 0.74 -26.02 -3.74
C LEU A 157 1.64 -26.72 -4.77
N ASP A 158 1.82 -26.11 -5.94
CA ASP A 158 2.69 -26.63 -6.99
C ASP A 158 4.15 -26.71 -6.51
N GLU A 159 4.62 -25.73 -5.73
CA GLU A 159 5.95 -25.77 -5.09
C GLU A 159 6.02 -26.84 -3.99
N ILE A 160 4.96 -27.07 -3.21
CA ILE A 160 4.91 -28.17 -2.21
C ILE A 160 5.08 -29.53 -2.90
N ASP A 161 4.46 -29.71 -4.06
CA ASP A 161 4.50 -30.97 -4.80
C ASP A 161 5.80 -31.17 -5.58
N SER A 162 6.38 -30.10 -6.13
CA SER A 162 7.54 -30.16 -7.03
C SER A 162 8.88 -29.83 -6.38
N LEU A 163 8.90 -28.92 -5.39
CA LEU A 163 10.09 -28.37 -4.74
C LEU A 163 11.15 -27.79 -5.70
N GLU A 164 10.74 -27.34 -6.89
CA GLU A 164 11.67 -26.85 -7.92
C GLU A 164 12.44 -25.61 -7.47
N LYS A 165 11.79 -24.66 -6.76
CA LYS A 165 12.48 -23.48 -6.24
C LYS A 165 13.42 -23.85 -5.10
N LEU A 166 13.04 -24.78 -4.22
CA LEU A 166 13.92 -25.30 -3.17
C LEU A 166 15.18 -25.94 -3.78
N ASP A 167 15.03 -26.81 -4.77
CA ASP A 167 16.14 -27.48 -5.45
C ASP A 167 17.13 -26.48 -6.04
N ALA A 168 16.61 -25.43 -6.70
CA ALA A 168 17.44 -24.34 -7.19
C ALA A 168 18.18 -23.60 -6.07
N GLN A 169 17.54 -23.42 -4.91
CA GLN A 169 18.09 -22.70 -3.76
C GLN A 169 19.17 -23.49 -3.04
N ILE A 170 19.03 -24.80 -2.88
CA ILE A 170 20.02 -25.65 -2.18
C ILE A 170 21.15 -26.13 -3.11
N SER A 171 21.05 -25.88 -4.42
CA SER A 171 22.05 -26.26 -5.40
C SER A 171 23.43 -25.66 -5.06
N GLY A 172 24.45 -26.52 -4.94
CA GLY A 172 25.81 -26.12 -4.56
C GLY A 172 26.03 -25.90 -3.06
N MET A 173 25.03 -26.13 -2.21
CA MET A 173 25.20 -26.11 -0.76
C MET A 173 25.77 -27.44 -0.23
N SER A 174 26.40 -27.38 0.96
CA SER A 174 26.77 -28.62 1.68
C SER A 174 25.52 -29.35 2.16
N ASN A 175 25.55 -30.69 2.23
CA ASN A 175 24.40 -31.50 2.66
C ASN A 175 23.78 -31.02 3.99
N ARG A 176 24.60 -30.66 4.97
CA ARG A 176 24.11 -30.19 6.29
C ARG A 176 23.39 -28.84 6.20
N THR A 177 23.88 -27.94 5.36
CA THR A 177 23.24 -26.64 5.14
C THR A 177 21.97 -26.79 4.31
N GLY A 178 22.04 -27.57 3.23
CA GLY A 178 20.89 -27.84 2.37
C GLY A 178 19.72 -28.48 3.13
N GLN A 179 20.00 -29.45 4.00
CA GLN A 179 18.95 -30.07 4.83
C GLN A 179 18.25 -29.06 5.74
N ARG A 180 18.99 -28.16 6.39
CA ARG A 180 18.41 -27.11 7.24
C ARG A 180 17.55 -26.13 6.45
N VAL A 181 17.99 -25.75 5.26
CA VAL A 181 17.21 -24.89 4.36
C VAL A 181 15.94 -25.61 3.93
N ALA A 182 16.01 -26.89 3.57
CA ALA A 182 14.84 -27.69 3.20
C ALA A 182 13.81 -27.82 4.34
N GLU A 183 14.26 -28.08 5.58
CA GLU A 183 13.38 -28.14 6.75
C GLU A 183 12.64 -26.79 6.95
N SER A 184 13.39 -25.68 6.95
CA SER A 184 12.80 -24.33 7.07
C SER A 184 11.89 -23.97 5.89
N TRP A 185 12.20 -24.45 4.68
CA TRP A 185 11.42 -24.18 3.48
C TRP A 185 10.04 -24.82 3.55
N ILE A 186 9.97 -26.07 4.01
CA ILE A 186 8.71 -26.80 4.20
C ILE A 186 7.84 -26.10 5.24
N GLU A 187 8.41 -25.70 6.38
CA GLU A 187 7.69 -24.93 7.40
C GLU A 187 7.14 -23.62 6.81
N SER A 188 7.97 -22.87 6.09
CA SER A 188 7.57 -21.64 5.41
C SER A 188 6.48 -21.85 4.34
N LEU A 189 6.47 -22.98 3.62
CA LEU A 189 5.42 -23.29 2.64
C LEU A 189 4.06 -23.49 3.32
N ILE A 190 4.03 -24.15 4.48
CA ILE A 190 2.80 -24.32 5.27
C ILE A 190 2.28 -22.96 5.74
N GLU A 191 3.17 -22.14 6.31
CA GLU A 191 2.79 -20.78 6.76
C GLU A 191 2.31 -19.91 5.60
N ALA A 192 2.96 -20.00 4.44
CA ALA A 192 2.55 -19.30 3.22
C ALA A 192 1.17 -19.74 2.76
N GLN A 193 0.90 -21.04 2.72
CA GLN A 193 -0.40 -21.61 2.35
C GLN A 193 -1.50 -21.07 3.28
N GLU A 194 -1.31 -21.18 4.59
CA GLU A 194 -2.26 -20.70 5.60
C GLU A 194 -2.50 -19.18 5.49
N ALA A 195 -1.43 -18.40 5.26
CA ALA A 195 -1.53 -16.96 5.11
C ALA A 195 -2.38 -16.58 3.89
N VAL A 196 -2.19 -17.25 2.74
CA VAL A 196 -2.95 -16.99 1.52
C VAL A 196 -4.42 -17.41 1.70
N GLU A 197 -4.68 -18.60 2.24
CA GLU A 197 -6.03 -19.10 2.52
C GLU A 197 -6.80 -18.14 3.44
N MET A 198 -6.16 -17.67 4.51
CA MET A 198 -6.75 -16.67 5.39
C MET A 198 -7.14 -15.38 4.65
N GLN A 199 -6.36 -14.93 3.67
CA GLN A 199 -6.74 -13.73 2.90
C GLN A 199 -7.90 -14.00 1.95
N ILE A 200 -7.96 -15.17 1.32
CA ILE A 200 -9.11 -15.61 0.50
C ILE A 200 -10.39 -15.57 1.34
N LEU A 201 -10.36 -16.18 2.53
CA LEU A 201 -11.49 -16.18 3.46
C LEU A 201 -11.85 -14.77 3.95
N LYS A 202 -10.87 -13.90 4.17
CA LYS A 202 -11.09 -12.50 4.56
C LYS A 202 -11.73 -11.67 3.44
N GLN A 203 -11.44 -11.96 2.17
CA GLN A 203 -12.05 -11.25 1.03
C GLN A 203 -13.51 -11.66 0.81
N ALA A 204 -13.88 -12.90 1.11
CA ALA A 204 -15.26 -13.35 1.05
C ALA A 204 -16.18 -12.61 2.03
N ARG A 205 -15.63 -12.01 3.10
CA ARG A 205 -16.38 -11.21 4.06
C ARG A 205 -16.55 -9.79 3.55
N ARG A 206 -17.80 -9.29 3.49
CA ARG A 206 -18.07 -7.87 3.20
C ARG A 206 -17.41 -6.98 4.27
N LYS A 207 -16.55 -6.06 3.84
CA LYS A 207 -15.89 -5.09 4.72
C LYS A 207 -16.27 -3.66 4.30
N PRO A 208 -16.25 -2.70 5.23
CA PRO A 208 -16.41 -1.28 4.90
C PRO A 208 -15.31 -0.81 3.94
N ASP A 209 -15.60 0.16 3.09
CA ASP A 209 -14.59 0.74 2.19
C ASP A 209 -13.53 1.55 2.96
N ALA A 210 -13.91 2.12 4.10
CA ALA A 210 -12.98 2.76 5.03
C ALA A 210 -12.09 1.72 5.74
N LEU A 211 -10.80 2.03 5.81
CA LEU A 211 -9.79 1.27 6.50
C LEU A 211 -9.59 1.82 7.92
N PRO A 212 -9.53 0.96 8.96
CA PRO A 212 -9.02 1.39 10.26
C PRO A 212 -7.55 1.78 10.15
N VAL A 213 -7.11 2.73 10.98
CA VAL A 213 -5.71 3.22 11.02
C VAL A 213 -4.70 2.09 11.15
N ALA A 214 -4.99 1.06 11.95
CA ALA A 214 -4.10 -0.09 12.15
C ALA A 214 -3.73 -0.82 10.84
N GLU A 215 -4.56 -0.75 9.79
CA GLU A 215 -4.23 -1.35 8.49
C GLU A 215 -3.06 -0.65 7.79
N PHE A 216 -2.67 0.55 8.24
CA PHE A 216 -1.51 1.30 7.73
C PHE A 216 -0.23 1.01 8.51
N GLU A 217 -0.28 0.29 9.62
CA GLU A 217 0.93 -0.14 10.34
C GLU A 217 1.76 -1.08 9.46
N ARG A 218 1.12 -1.97 8.68
CA ARG A 218 1.83 -2.84 7.72
C ARG A 218 2.49 -2.06 6.58
N TRP A 219 2.03 -0.84 6.30
CA TRP A 219 2.66 -0.02 5.26
C TRP A 219 4.03 0.52 5.70
N ALA A 220 4.28 0.56 7.02
CA ALA A 220 5.59 0.92 7.57
C ALA A 220 6.63 -0.21 7.43
N ILE A 221 6.20 -1.41 7.04
CA ILE A 221 7.03 -2.59 6.84
C ILE A 221 7.49 -2.61 5.38
N SER A 222 8.79 -2.72 5.15
CA SER A 222 9.36 -3.05 3.85
C SER A 222 9.57 -4.57 3.79
N PRO A 223 9.28 -5.25 2.66
CA PRO A 223 9.90 -6.55 2.44
C PRO A 223 11.42 -6.37 2.47
N ASN A 224 12.12 -7.32 3.11
CA ASN A 224 13.58 -7.38 3.16
C ASN A 224 14.15 -7.83 1.82
#